data_AF-A0AAU3FDQ3-F1
#
_entry.id   AF-A0AAU3FDQ3-F1
#
_cell.length_a   1.000
_cell.length_b   1.000
_cell.length_c   1.000
_cell.angle_alpha   90.00
_cell.angle_beta   90.00
_cell.angle_gamma   90.00
#
_symmetry.space_group_name_H-M   'P 1'
#
loop_
_entity.id
_entity.type
_entity.pdbx_description
1 polymer ?
#
loop_
_entity_poly.entity_id
_entity_poly.type
_entity_poly.pdbx_seq_one_letter_code
_entity_poly.pdbx_strand_id
1 'polypeptide(L)'
;MGLFRKKTPPQAVPRPLTVDDEDLANAAHLLPRFLVAMDDRGVRMGALAIAEAAGALSLQEATLAQMRTGDSGVDRPWKWLTAVGREAHRQGNGELVAQVALFTFLWVMNIQPKAGFADHMDMKMDDPSSEVLADIYSLALEILPRLDPDTVIVNHPEGVMTVETTLVACAQQALSLGQLLEPGVLESARSYAG
;
A
#
# COMPACT_ATOMS: atom_id res chain seq x y z
N MET A 1 50.26 2.11 -13.49
CA MET A 1 48.93 2.16 -14.13
C MET A 1 47.99 1.24 -13.38
N GLY A 2 47.20 1.78 -12.45
CA GLY A 2 46.23 1.01 -11.66
C GLY A 2 44.95 0.80 -12.44
N LEU A 3 44.63 -0.47 -12.72
CA LEU A 3 43.40 -0.89 -13.40
C LEU A 3 42.20 -0.64 -12.47
N PHE A 4 41.36 0.34 -12.83
CA PHE A 4 40.06 0.57 -12.20
C PHE A 4 39.17 -0.65 -12.41
N ARG A 5 38.95 -1.45 -11.36
CA ARG A 5 37.82 -2.39 -11.28
C ARG A 5 36.54 -1.55 -11.33
N LYS A 6 35.91 -1.46 -12.51
CA LYS A 6 34.52 -1.01 -12.62
C LYS A 6 33.68 -1.98 -11.80
N LYS A 7 33.24 -1.56 -10.59
CA LYS A 7 32.15 -2.23 -9.90
C LYS A 7 30.96 -2.19 -10.85
N THR A 8 30.53 -3.34 -11.34
CA THR A 8 29.26 -3.47 -12.05
C THR A 8 28.19 -2.87 -11.13
N PRO A 9 27.44 -1.85 -11.58
CA PRO A 9 26.36 -1.31 -10.76
C PRO A 9 25.41 -2.45 -10.39
N PRO A 10 24.93 -2.52 -9.14
CA PRO A 10 24.03 -3.57 -8.70
C PRO A 10 22.85 -3.71 -9.66
N GLN A 11 22.53 -4.95 -10.03
CA GLN A 11 21.46 -5.27 -10.96
C GLN A 11 20.12 -4.84 -10.36
N ALA A 12 19.51 -3.79 -10.91
CA ALA A 12 18.12 -3.41 -10.66
C ALA A 12 17.18 -4.30 -11.49
N VAL A 13 17.20 -5.61 -11.23
CA VAL A 13 16.09 -6.48 -11.63
C VAL A 13 15.10 -6.44 -10.46
N PRO A 14 13.82 -6.09 -10.67
CA PRO A 14 12.83 -6.16 -9.60
C PRO A 14 12.87 -7.55 -8.98
N ARG A 15 13.21 -7.67 -7.69
CA ARG A 15 13.22 -8.98 -7.02
C ARG A 15 11.81 -9.57 -7.06
N PRO A 16 11.63 -10.89 -7.20
CA PRO A 16 10.34 -11.51 -6.94
C PRO A 16 9.77 -10.99 -5.62
N LEU A 17 8.49 -10.60 -5.61
CA LEU A 17 7.82 -10.13 -4.39
C LEU A 17 7.49 -11.35 -3.53
N THR A 18 8.40 -11.65 -2.60
CA THR A 18 8.16 -12.54 -1.47
C THR A 18 8.17 -11.69 -0.23
N VAL A 19 7.14 -11.81 0.60
CA VAL A 19 7.05 -11.13 1.91
C VAL A 19 7.46 -12.13 2.97
N ASP A 20 8.39 -11.73 3.84
CA ASP A 20 8.80 -12.49 5.01
C ASP A 20 8.43 -11.77 6.33
N ASP A 21 8.88 -12.33 7.45
CA ASP A 21 8.60 -11.75 8.78
C ASP A 21 9.24 -10.37 8.97
N GLU A 22 10.35 -10.08 8.28
CA GLU A 22 10.99 -8.75 8.32
C GLU A 22 10.14 -7.73 7.57
N ASP A 23 9.57 -8.10 6.42
CA ASP A 23 8.62 -7.26 5.69
C ASP A 23 7.36 -6.93 6.51
N LEU A 24 6.79 -7.93 7.20
CA LEU A 24 5.64 -7.72 8.08
C LEU A 24 5.99 -6.76 9.24
N ALA A 25 7.15 -6.94 9.86
CA ALA A 25 7.61 -6.08 10.94
C ALA A 25 7.85 -4.64 10.44
N ASN A 26 8.44 -4.49 9.26
CA ASN A 26 8.64 -3.19 8.61
C ASN A 26 7.30 -2.51 8.32
N ALA A 27 6.34 -3.22 7.73
CA ALA A 27 5.01 -2.67 7.46
C ALA A 27 4.29 -2.23 8.74
N ALA A 28 4.30 -3.09 9.77
CA ALA A 28 3.72 -2.79 11.08
C ALA A 28 4.39 -1.59 11.77
N HIS A 29 5.66 -1.30 11.45
CA HIS A 29 6.34 -0.10 11.94
C HIS A 29 6.01 1.16 11.11
N LEU A 30 5.96 1.03 9.79
CA LEU A 30 5.88 2.17 8.87
C LEU A 30 4.45 2.69 8.68
N LEU A 31 3.47 1.80 8.57
CA LEU A 31 2.08 2.18 8.29
C LEU A 31 1.51 3.07 9.40
N PRO A 32 1.60 2.74 10.71
CA PRO A 32 1.09 3.62 11.76
C PRO A 32 1.73 5.01 11.73
N ARG A 33 3.03 5.10 11.42
CA ARG A 33 3.75 6.39 11.36
C ARG A 33 3.25 7.28 10.22
N PHE A 34 2.96 6.68 9.07
CA PHE A 34 2.34 7.40 7.97
C PHE A 34 0.93 7.84 8.33
N LEU A 35 0.14 6.95 8.93
CA LEU A 35 -1.27 7.19 9.24
C LEU A 35 -1.48 8.29 10.29
N VAL A 36 -0.47 8.58 11.13
CA VAL A 36 -0.50 9.68 12.12
C VAL A 36 0.20 10.96 11.64
N ALA A 37 0.64 11.03 10.38
CA ALA A 37 1.36 12.18 9.85
C ALA A 37 0.44 13.40 9.69
N MET A 38 0.81 14.51 10.34
CA MET A 38 0.01 15.74 10.41
C MET A 38 0.33 16.77 9.33
N ASP A 39 1.44 16.63 8.64
CA ASP A 39 1.93 17.59 7.66
C ASP A 39 2.37 16.91 6.37
N ASP A 40 2.43 17.69 5.29
CA ASP A 40 2.84 17.23 3.96
C ASP A 40 4.23 16.58 3.99
N ARG A 41 5.15 17.11 4.82
CA ARG A 41 6.47 16.52 5.00
C ARG A 41 6.41 15.13 5.61
N GLY A 42 5.62 14.93 6.66
CA GLY A 42 5.42 13.64 7.30
C GLY A 42 4.82 12.61 6.35
N VAL A 43 3.80 13.02 5.58
CA VAL A 43 3.17 12.18 4.54
C VAL A 43 4.19 11.74 3.51
N ARG A 44 4.95 12.68 2.91
CA ARG A 44 5.98 12.37 1.91
C ARG A 44 7.06 11.44 2.45
N MET A 45 7.56 11.71 3.66
CA MET A 45 8.60 10.89 4.28
C MET A 45 8.10 9.48 4.62
N GLY A 46 6.85 9.36 5.07
CA GLY A 46 6.23 8.08 5.35
C GLY A 46 6.01 7.26 4.07
N ALA A 47 5.50 7.89 3.01
CA ALA A 47 5.32 7.26 1.71
C ALA A 47 6.66 6.78 1.13
N LEU A 48 7.69 7.64 1.17
CA LEU A 48 9.04 7.29 0.73
C LEU A 48 9.61 6.11 1.53
N ALA A 49 9.43 6.08 2.85
CA ALA A 49 9.92 4.98 3.67
C ALA A 49 9.21 3.64 3.33
N ILE A 50 7.91 3.67 3.07
CA ILE A 50 7.14 2.52 2.59
C ILE A 50 7.65 2.07 1.21
N ALA A 51 7.86 3.01 0.29
CA ALA A 51 8.37 2.73 -1.04
C ALA A 51 9.77 2.09 -0.97
N GLU A 52 10.65 2.60 -0.12
CA GLU A 52 12.00 2.06 0.07
C GLU A 52 11.99 0.67 0.71
N ALA A 53 11.12 0.41 1.68
CA ALA A 53 10.91 -0.93 2.24
C ALA A 53 10.42 -1.92 1.16
N ALA A 54 9.53 -1.49 0.29
CA ALA A 54 9.09 -2.27 -0.86
C ALA A 54 10.17 -2.47 -1.94
N GLY A 55 11.31 -1.78 -1.84
CA GLY A 55 12.38 -1.80 -2.82
C GLY A 55 12.05 -1.02 -4.10
N ALA A 56 11.28 0.07 -3.98
CA ALA A 56 10.97 0.96 -5.09
C ALA A 56 12.24 1.49 -5.76
N LEU A 57 12.24 1.42 -7.08
CA LEU A 57 13.33 1.92 -7.91
C LEU A 57 13.21 3.44 -8.05
N SER A 58 14.35 4.13 -8.17
CA SER A 58 14.33 5.50 -8.69
C SER A 58 13.79 5.55 -10.12
N LEU A 59 13.31 6.70 -10.60
CA LEU A 59 12.82 6.84 -11.99
C LEU A 59 13.86 6.39 -13.03
N GLN A 60 15.14 6.71 -12.79
CA GLN A 60 16.22 6.29 -13.67
C GLN A 60 16.36 4.76 -13.71
N GLU A 61 16.31 4.11 -12.55
CA GLU A 61 16.36 2.65 -12.44
C GLU A 61 15.11 2.00 -13.04
N ALA A 62 13.93 2.56 -12.80
CA ALA A 62 12.65 2.10 -13.37
C ALA A 62 12.65 2.21 -14.90
N THR A 63 13.19 3.30 -15.45
CA THR A 63 13.34 3.49 -16.91
C THR A 63 14.27 2.44 -17.50
N LEU A 64 15.41 2.18 -16.84
CA LEU A 64 16.35 1.14 -17.25
C LEU A 64 15.76 -0.26 -17.13
N ALA A 65 14.97 -0.54 -16.09
CA ALA A 65 14.27 -1.80 -15.89
C ALA A 65 13.21 -2.02 -16.98
N GLN A 66 12.42 -1.00 -17.30
CA GLN A 66 11.43 -1.02 -18.39
C GLN A 66 12.07 -1.35 -19.73
N MET A 67 13.18 -0.67 -20.08
CA MET A 67 13.88 -0.90 -21.35
C MET A 67 14.46 -2.32 -21.47
N ARG A 68 14.82 -2.95 -20.34
CA ARG A 68 15.51 -4.25 -20.31
C ARG A 68 14.56 -5.43 -20.17
N THR A 69 13.51 -5.27 -19.37
CA THR A 69 12.64 -6.38 -18.92
C THR A 69 11.18 -6.19 -19.31
N GLY A 70 10.79 -4.98 -19.73
CA GLY A 70 9.39 -4.62 -19.95
C GLY A 70 8.62 -4.29 -18.67
N ASP A 71 9.25 -4.43 -17.50
CA ASP A 71 8.68 -4.09 -16.18
C ASP A 71 9.48 -2.95 -15.56
N SER A 72 8.82 -1.81 -15.35
CA SER A 72 9.41 -0.63 -14.72
C SER A 72 9.54 -0.77 -13.20
N GLY A 73 8.77 -1.67 -12.58
CA GLY A 73 8.72 -1.84 -11.12
C GLY A 73 8.17 -0.63 -10.37
N VAL A 74 7.49 0.32 -11.04
CA VAL A 74 6.93 1.53 -10.39
C VAL A 74 5.73 1.22 -9.50
N ASP A 75 5.01 0.14 -9.79
CA ASP A 75 3.87 -0.34 -9.00
C ASP A 75 4.28 -1.24 -7.83
N ARG A 76 5.59 -1.41 -7.63
CA ARG A 76 6.15 -2.31 -6.61
C ARG A 76 5.71 -1.99 -5.18
N PRO A 77 5.63 -0.73 -4.72
CA PRO A 77 5.10 -0.41 -3.40
C PRO A 77 3.70 -0.98 -3.16
N TRP A 78 2.83 -0.86 -4.15
CA TRP A 78 1.46 -1.36 -4.09
C TRP A 78 1.41 -2.87 -4.08
N LYS A 79 2.18 -3.53 -4.96
CA LYS A 79 2.28 -5.00 -4.95
C LYS A 79 2.86 -5.53 -3.64
N TRP A 80 3.81 -4.82 -3.03
CA TRP A 80 4.36 -5.17 -1.71
C TRP A 80 3.31 -5.04 -0.61
N LEU A 81 2.56 -3.93 -0.57
CA LEU A 81 1.46 -3.74 0.38
C LEU A 81 0.37 -4.81 0.24
N THR A 82 0.00 -5.19 -0.99
CA THR A 82 -0.94 -6.29 -1.23
C THR A 82 -0.39 -7.62 -0.70
N ALA A 83 0.88 -7.92 -0.94
CA ALA A 83 1.53 -9.13 -0.46
C ALA A 83 1.64 -9.15 1.08
N VAL A 84 1.97 -8.01 1.70
CA VAL A 84 1.97 -7.81 3.16
C VAL A 84 0.59 -8.06 3.73
N GLY A 85 -0.46 -7.48 3.13
CA GLY A 85 -1.84 -7.72 3.55
C GLY A 85 -2.19 -9.20 3.52
N ARG A 86 -1.93 -9.88 2.39
CA ARG A 86 -2.22 -11.32 2.24
C ARG A 86 -1.49 -12.18 3.28
N GLU A 87 -0.22 -11.89 3.51
CA GLU A 87 0.60 -12.63 4.46
C GLU A 87 0.18 -12.34 5.92
N ALA A 88 -0.13 -11.08 6.25
CA ALA A 88 -0.70 -10.71 7.54
C ALA A 88 -2.04 -11.43 7.80
N HIS A 89 -2.92 -11.49 6.80
CA HIS A 89 -4.16 -12.26 6.88
C HIS A 89 -3.89 -13.75 7.14
N ARG A 90 -2.94 -14.35 6.41
CA ARG A 90 -2.54 -15.76 6.61
C ARG A 90 -2.04 -16.02 8.03
N GLN A 91 -1.37 -15.06 8.66
CA GLN A 91 -0.90 -15.15 10.05
C GLN A 91 -1.96 -14.74 11.09
N GLY A 92 -3.17 -14.34 10.67
CA GLY A 92 -4.22 -13.88 11.58
C GLY A 92 -4.02 -12.46 12.12
N ASN A 93 -3.10 -11.68 11.55
CA ASN A 93 -2.84 -10.30 11.92
C ASN A 93 -3.83 -9.35 11.21
N GLY A 94 -5.07 -9.33 11.70
CA GLY A 94 -6.13 -8.48 11.14
C GLY A 94 -5.86 -6.98 11.30
N GLU A 95 -5.13 -6.57 12.35
CA GLU A 95 -4.76 -5.16 12.58
C GLU A 95 -3.86 -4.64 11.45
N LEU A 96 -2.84 -5.40 11.04
CA LEU A 96 -1.97 -4.99 9.94
C LEU A 96 -2.72 -4.94 8.60
N VAL A 97 -3.67 -5.87 8.37
CA VAL A 97 -4.55 -5.77 7.18
C VAL A 97 -5.37 -4.49 7.21
N ALA A 98 -5.90 -4.13 8.38
CA ALA A 98 -6.66 -2.90 8.56
C ALA A 98 -5.82 -1.64 8.28
N GLN A 99 -4.57 -1.63 8.75
CA GLN A 99 -3.63 -0.54 8.49
C GLN A 99 -3.27 -0.41 7.01
N VAL A 100 -3.04 -1.53 6.30
CA VAL A 100 -2.83 -1.54 4.84
C VAL A 100 -4.05 -0.95 4.13
N ALA A 101 -5.25 -1.43 4.47
CA ALA A 101 -6.49 -0.96 3.84
C ALA A 101 -6.75 0.53 4.09
N LEU A 102 -6.54 1.00 5.33
CA LEU A 102 -6.70 2.40 5.69
C LEU A 102 -5.66 3.30 5.01
N PHE A 103 -4.40 2.85 4.93
CA PHE A 103 -3.37 3.54 4.17
C PHE A 103 -3.79 3.74 2.71
N THR A 104 -4.25 2.67 2.06
CA THR A 104 -4.70 2.70 0.67
C THR A 104 -5.90 3.63 0.49
N PHE A 105 -6.87 3.58 1.40
CA PHE A 105 -8.01 4.49 1.39
C PHE A 105 -7.58 5.96 1.48
N LEU A 106 -6.72 6.31 2.44
CA LEU A 106 -6.23 7.68 2.61
C LEU A 106 -5.40 8.14 1.41
N TRP A 107 -4.61 7.26 0.80
CA TRP A 107 -3.89 7.58 -0.42
C TRP A 107 -4.84 8.00 -1.54
N VAL A 108 -5.81 7.14 -1.87
CA VAL A 108 -6.76 7.36 -2.96
C VAL A 108 -7.63 8.60 -2.73
N MET A 109 -8.07 8.82 -1.49
CA MET A 109 -9.00 9.91 -1.19
C MET A 109 -8.33 11.27 -0.97
N ASN A 110 -7.13 11.29 -0.40
CA ASN A 110 -6.52 12.53 0.08
C ASN A 110 -5.24 12.93 -0.64
N ILE A 111 -4.45 11.95 -1.13
CA ILE A 111 -3.12 12.19 -1.69
C ILE A 111 -3.17 12.18 -3.21
N GLN A 112 -3.59 11.06 -3.81
CA GLN A 112 -3.70 10.89 -5.25
C GLN A 112 -4.39 12.07 -5.96
N PRO A 113 -5.54 12.61 -5.49
CA PRO A 113 -6.23 13.69 -6.21
C PRO A 113 -5.46 15.02 -6.25
N LYS A 114 -4.43 15.17 -5.42
CA LYS A 114 -3.66 16.40 -5.23
C LYS A 114 -2.18 16.23 -5.60
N ALA A 115 -1.70 15.00 -5.66
CA ALA A 115 -0.31 14.68 -5.97
C ALA A 115 0.00 15.03 -7.43
N GLY A 116 1.01 15.86 -7.63
CA GLY A 116 1.59 16.12 -8.93
C GLY A 116 2.73 15.15 -9.24
N PHE A 117 3.22 15.21 -10.48
CA PHE A 117 4.36 14.39 -10.94
C PHE A 117 5.58 14.48 -10.01
N ALA A 118 5.89 15.68 -9.50
CA ALA A 118 7.01 15.87 -8.57
C ALA A 118 6.80 15.15 -7.23
N ASP A 119 5.56 15.04 -6.77
CA ASP A 119 5.24 14.40 -5.49
C ASP A 119 5.39 12.88 -5.60
N HIS A 120 4.92 12.29 -6.71
CA HIS A 120 5.14 10.88 -7.01
C HIS A 120 6.64 10.53 -7.12
N MET A 121 7.43 11.46 -7.68
CA MET A 121 8.89 11.32 -7.77
C MET A 121 9.56 11.36 -6.40
N ASP A 122 9.15 12.27 -5.52
CA ASP A 122 9.67 12.39 -4.16
C ASP A 122 9.30 11.18 -3.29
N MET A 123 8.06 10.71 -3.41
CA MET A 123 7.53 9.59 -2.64
C MET A 123 7.93 8.22 -3.21
N LYS A 124 8.38 8.17 -4.46
CA LYS A 124 8.62 6.92 -5.23
C LYS A 124 7.40 5.99 -5.24
N MET A 125 6.20 6.57 -5.22
CA MET A 125 4.93 5.84 -5.27
C MET A 125 4.05 6.50 -6.33
N ASP A 126 3.70 5.73 -7.35
CA ASP A 126 2.67 6.12 -8.31
C ASP A 126 1.28 5.80 -7.74
N ASP A 127 0.22 6.02 -8.50
CA ASP A 127 -1.13 5.60 -8.12
C ASP A 127 -1.30 4.07 -8.18
N PRO A 128 -2.09 3.48 -7.25
CA PRO A 128 -2.40 2.05 -7.30
C PRO A 128 -3.28 1.72 -8.50
N SER A 129 -3.01 0.59 -9.16
CA SER A 129 -3.91 0.07 -10.19
C SER A 129 -5.22 -0.40 -9.57
N SER A 130 -6.30 -0.39 -10.34
CA SER A 130 -7.62 -0.86 -9.88
C SER A 130 -7.61 -2.34 -9.44
N GLU A 131 -6.70 -3.15 -10.00
CA GLU A 131 -6.50 -4.55 -9.60
C GLU A 131 -5.89 -4.65 -8.18
N VAL A 132 -4.89 -3.82 -7.88
CA VAL A 132 -4.31 -3.75 -6.53
C VAL A 132 -5.37 -3.26 -5.53
N LEU A 133 -6.14 -2.24 -5.90
CA LEU A 133 -7.24 -1.75 -5.05
C LEU A 133 -8.28 -2.84 -4.79
N ALA A 134 -8.66 -3.61 -5.83
CA ALA A 134 -9.60 -4.72 -5.71
C ALA A 134 -9.09 -5.78 -4.75
N ASP A 135 -7.82 -6.17 -4.86
CA ASP A 135 -7.19 -7.15 -3.97
C ASP A 135 -7.18 -6.68 -2.50
N ILE A 136 -6.75 -5.44 -2.25
CA ILE A 136 -6.64 -4.89 -0.89
C ILE A 136 -8.02 -4.76 -0.25
N TYR A 137 -9.00 -4.19 -0.96
CA TYR A 137 -10.33 -4.01 -0.38
C TYR A 137 -11.10 -5.33 -0.24
N SER A 138 -10.90 -6.31 -1.14
CA SER A 138 -11.46 -7.65 -0.97
C SER A 138 -10.96 -8.29 0.32
N LEU A 139 -9.66 -8.19 0.58
CA LEU A 139 -9.05 -8.71 1.81
C LEU A 139 -9.59 -8.00 3.06
N ALA A 140 -9.72 -6.67 3.01
CA ALA A 140 -10.28 -5.88 4.09
C ALA A 140 -11.74 -6.27 4.42
N LEU A 141 -12.57 -6.43 3.38
CA LEU A 141 -13.97 -6.84 3.52
C LEU A 141 -14.12 -8.26 4.08
N GLU A 142 -13.13 -9.13 3.88
CA GLU A 142 -13.11 -10.45 4.48
C GLU A 142 -12.77 -10.42 5.98
N ILE A 143 -11.74 -9.64 6.36
CA ILE A 143 -11.15 -9.73 7.71
C ILE A 143 -11.77 -8.76 8.72
N LEU A 144 -12.06 -7.52 8.32
CA LEU A 144 -12.48 -6.47 9.25
C LEU A 144 -13.80 -6.80 9.98
N PRO A 145 -14.80 -7.46 9.36
CA PRO A 145 -16.02 -7.86 10.06
C PRO A 145 -15.79 -8.89 11.20
N ARG A 146 -14.61 -9.52 11.26
CA ARG A 146 -14.24 -10.49 12.29
C ARG A 146 -13.51 -9.83 13.48
N LEU A 147 -13.14 -8.56 13.36
CA LEU A 147 -12.47 -7.79 14.42
C LEU A 147 -13.50 -7.04 15.26
N ASP A 148 -13.09 -6.58 16.44
CA ASP A 148 -13.92 -5.71 17.29
C ASP A 148 -14.10 -4.35 16.60
N PRO A 149 -15.35 -3.92 16.28
CA PRO A 149 -15.62 -2.70 15.53
C PRO A 149 -15.08 -1.42 16.18
N ASP A 150 -14.96 -1.41 17.51
CA ASP A 150 -14.49 -0.25 18.29
C ASP A 150 -12.96 -0.19 18.40
N THR A 151 -12.24 -1.19 17.87
CA THR A 151 -10.78 -1.20 17.86
C THR A 151 -10.26 -0.03 17.06
N VAL A 152 -9.45 0.81 17.71
CA VAL A 152 -8.80 1.96 17.10
C VAL A 152 -7.64 1.49 16.23
N ILE A 153 -7.71 1.75 14.93
CA ILE A 153 -6.59 1.51 13.99
C ILE A 153 -5.66 2.71 14.00
N VAL A 154 -6.24 3.92 14.02
CA VAL A 154 -5.49 5.18 14.04
C VAL A 154 -6.19 6.17 14.97
N ASN A 155 -5.41 6.76 15.87
CA ASN A 155 -5.82 7.91 16.65
C ASN A 155 -5.12 9.15 16.10
N HIS A 156 -5.75 9.82 15.13
CA HIS A 156 -5.23 11.02 14.49
C HIS A 156 -5.78 12.27 15.21
N PRO A 157 -5.01 13.36 15.33
CA PRO A 157 -5.51 14.62 15.90
C PRO A 157 -6.76 15.19 15.22
N GLU A 158 -7.00 14.85 13.96
CA GLU A 158 -8.21 15.25 13.21
C GLU A 158 -9.39 14.27 13.34
N GLY A 159 -9.16 13.09 13.92
CA GLY A 159 -10.20 12.07 14.06
C GLY A 159 -9.66 10.69 14.43
N VAL A 160 -10.53 9.87 14.99
CA VAL A 160 -10.22 8.48 15.31
C VAL A 160 -10.80 7.59 14.21
N MET A 161 -9.96 6.73 13.62
CA MET A 161 -10.38 5.69 12.69
C MET A 161 -10.42 4.35 13.43
N THR A 162 -11.61 3.78 13.54
CA THR A 162 -11.85 2.44 14.08
C THR A 162 -11.96 1.39 12.96
N VAL A 163 -11.98 0.12 13.35
CA VAL A 163 -12.31 -1.00 12.44
C VAL A 163 -13.61 -0.76 11.69
N GLU A 164 -14.68 -0.35 12.38
CA GLU A 164 -15.97 -0.09 11.73
C GLU A 164 -15.86 1.01 10.66
N THR A 165 -15.30 2.17 11.02
CA THR A 165 -15.16 3.28 10.06
C THR A 165 -14.29 2.91 8.85
N THR A 166 -13.25 2.10 9.07
CA THR A 166 -12.36 1.62 8.01
C THR A 166 -13.07 0.60 7.12
N LEU A 167 -13.89 -0.28 7.69
CA LEU A 167 -14.70 -1.24 6.94
C LEU A 167 -15.70 -0.52 6.02
N VAL A 168 -16.44 0.46 6.55
CA VAL A 168 -17.38 1.26 5.76
C VAL A 168 -16.66 2.01 4.62
N ALA A 169 -15.53 2.64 4.92
CA ALA A 169 -14.73 3.36 3.94
C ALA A 169 -14.21 2.42 2.82
N CYS A 170 -13.69 1.25 3.18
CA CYS A 170 -13.24 0.24 2.21
C CYS A 170 -14.40 -0.30 1.37
N ALA A 171 -15.57 -0.53 1.98
CA ALA A 171 -16.77 -0.99 1.29
C ALA A 171 -17.22 0.02 0.23
N GLN A 172 -17.24 1.32 0.56
CA GLN A 172 -17.58 2.37 -0.39
C GLN A 172 -16.59 2.43 -1.56
N GLN A 173 -15.28 2.33 -1.29
CA GLN A 173 -14.29 2.30 -2.36
C GLN A 173 -14.38 1.04 -3.21
N ALA A 174 -14.62 -0.13 -2.60
CA ALA A 174 -14.80 -1.39 -3.29
C ALA A 174 -15.97 -1.30 -4.31
N LEU A 175 -17.09 -0.67 -3.95
CA LEU A 175 -18.22 -0.49 -4.87
C LEU A 175 -17.85 0.27 -6.15
N SER A 176 -16.88 1.19 -6.10
CA SER A 176 -16.40 1.92 -7.29
C SER A 176 -15.62 1.03 -8.28
N LEU A 177 -15.08 -0.10 -7.81
CA LEU A 177 -14.31 -1.04 -8.63
C LEU A 177 -15.22 -2.02 -9.41
N GLY A 178 -16.47 -2.17 -8.98
CA GLY A 178 -17.53 -2.85 -9.72
C GLY A 178 -17.16 -4.25 -10.20
N GLN A 179 -16.89 -4.39 -11.50
CA GLN A 179 -16.66 -5.66 -12.18
C GLN A 179 -15.33 -6.35 -11.83
N LEU A 180 -14.40 -5.64 -11.18
CA LEU A 180 -13.13 -6.23 -10.74
C LEU A 180 -13.27 -7.08 -9.46
N LEU A 181 -14.40 -7.00 -8.78
CA LEU A 181 -14.65 -7.73 -7.54
C LEU A 181 -15.42 -9.03 -7.82
N GLU A 182 -15.09 -10.06 -7.05
CA GLU A 182 -15.89 -11.27 -7.02
C GLU A 182 -17.33 -10.96 -6.53
N PRO A 183 -18.37 -11.66 -7.03
CA PRO A 183 -19.75 -11.37 -6.67
C PRO A 183 -20.02 -11.35 -5.15
N GLY A 184 -19.44 -12.28 -4.39
CA GLY A 184 -19.59 -12.32 -2.93
C GLY A 184 -18.92 -11.15 -2.21
N VAL A 185 -17.78 -10.66 -2.72
CA VAL A 185 -17.14 -9.45 -2.21
C VAL A 185 -17.99 -8.22 -2.50
N LEU A 186 -18.56 -8.14 -3.71
CA LEU A 186 -19.44 -7.03 -4.08
C LEU A 186 -20.73 -6.98 -3.23
N GLU A 187 -21.31 -8.14 -2.93
CA GLU A 187 -22.45 -8.24 -2.00
C GLU A 187 -22.07 -7.80 -0.58
N SER A 188 -20.90 -8.23 -0.10
CA SER A 188 -20.37 -7.81 1.20
C SER A 188 -20.17 -6.29 1.26
N ALA A 189 -19.56 -5.71 0.22
CA ALA A 189 -19.37 -4.26 0.09
C ALA A 189 -20.70 -3.50 0.16
N ARG A 190 -21.75 -3.98 -0.52
CA ARG A 190 -23.10 -3.37 -0.45
C ARG A 190 -23.69 -3.44 0.96
N SER A 191 -23.48 -4.54 1.67
CA SER A 191 -23.98 -4.70 3.03
C SER A 191 -23.32 -3.75 4.03
N TYR A 192 -22.04 -3.43 3.83
CA TYR A 192 -21.27 -2.60 4.75
C TYR A 192 -21.26 -1.10 4.39
N ALA A 193 -21.52 -0.73 3.13
CA ALA A 193 -21.51 0.65 2.68
C ALA A 193 -22.81 1.44 2.98
N GLY A 194 -23.81 0.79 3.60
CA GLY A 194 -25.20 1.26 3.77
C GLY A 194 -25.35 2.61 4.46
#